data_AF-A0A2W5SE56-F1
#
_entry.id   AF-A0A2W5SE56-F1
#
_cell.length_a   1.000
_cell.length_b   1.000
_cell.length_c   1.000
_cell.angle_alpha   90.00
_cell.angle_beta   90.00
_cell.angle_gamma   90.00
#
_symmetry.space_group_name_H-M   'P 1'
#
loop_
_entity.id
_entity.type
_entity.pdbx_description
1 polymer ?
#
loop_
_entity_poly.entity_id
_entity_poly.type
_entity_poly.pdbx_seq_one_letter_code
_entity_poly.pdbx_strand_id
1 'polypeptide(L)'
;MEHPHATLRDRRRTETAFHIQFVTLDLIRKHGLANVSSEMIAAEAGISKRTFFNYYTNKEAAAVGPASGFEETALAAFAAAKGRLTDDIADLLRDLLQSRPAQKETIRAIDEVLIHSPSLLPAFRASMNIITDQMTALLTARLGPAQEKTAAATAELVGIVLIQALQLWAHDDGMKLEDAMRFLTGQLEAIGGLLAPKA
;
A
#
# COMPACT_ATOMS: atom_id res chain seq x y z
N MET A 1 24.95 -15.01 -1.81
CA MET A 1 24.11 -15.52 -2.92
C MET A 1 23.41 -14.29 -3.49
N GLU A 2 23.69 -13.91 -4.73
CA GLU A 2 23.02 -12.78 -5.40
C GLU A 2 21.53 -13.12 -5.56
N HIS A 3 20.67 -12.30 -4.96
CA HIS A 3 19.23 -12.34 -5.25
C HIS A 3 19.02 -11.79 -6.68
N PRO A 4 18.17 -12.40 -7.51
CA PRO A 4 17.94 -11.90 -8.85
C PRO A 4 17.25 -10.54 -8.75
N HIS A 5 17.99 -9.48 -9.08
CA HIS A 5 17.43 -8.14 -9.22
C HIS A 5 16.25 -8.18 -10.19
N ALA A 6 15.12 -7.57 -9.80
CA ALA A 6 13.92 -7.46 -10.61
C ALA A 6 14.27 -7.13 -12.06
N THR A 7 13.86 -8.00 -12.99
CA THR A 7 14.26 -7.85 -14.38
C THR A 7 13.59 -6.61 -14.99
N LEU A 8 14.15 -6.08 -16.09
CA LEU A 8 13.49 -5.00 -16.85
C LEU A 8 12.04 -5.37 -17.25
N ARG A 9 11.77 -6.66 -17.41
CA ARG A 9 10.43 -7.19 -17.69
C ARG A 9 9.51 -7.07 -16.47
N ASP A 10 10.00 -7.37 -15.27
CA ASP A 10 9.22 -7.25 -14.04
C ASP A 10 8.90 -5.79 -13.73
N ARG A 11 9.87 -4.88 -13.91
CA ARG A 11 9.66 -3.43 -13.78
C ARG A 11 8.58 -2.92 -14.74
N ARG A 12 8.70 -3.24 -16.04
CA ARG A 12 7.69 -2.87 -17.05
C ARG A 12 6.31 -3.43 -16.74
N ARG A 13 6.25 -4.66 -16.23
CA ARG A 13 4.99 -5.29 -15.81
C ARG A 13 4.36 -4.50 -14.67
N THR A 14 5.12 -4.15 -13.64
CA THR A 14 4.67 -3.35 -12.50
C THR A 14 4.21 -1.96 -12.93
N GLU A 15 5.00 -1.26 -13.76
CA GLU A 15 4.63 0.05 -14.33
C GLU A 15 3.31 -0.01 -15.10
N THR A 16 3.13 -1.04 -15.94
CA THR A 16 1.89 -1.26 -16.69
C THR A 16 0.70 -1.48 -15.76
N ALA A 17 0.88 -2.27 -14.70
CA ALA A 17 -0.18 -2.54 -13.71
C ALA A 17 -0.63 -1.23 -13.02
N PHE A 18 0.33 -0.43 -12.53
CA PHE A 18 0.02 0.87 -11.92
C PHE A 18 -0.60 1.88 -12.91
N HIS A 19 -0.16 1.86 -14.17
CA HIS A 19 -0.78 2.69 -15.20
C HIS A 19 -2.26 2.32 -15.43
N ILE A 20 -2.56 1.02 -15.55
CA ILE A 20 -3.94 0.53 -15.68
C ILE A 20 -4.78 0.93 -14.46
N GLN A 21 -4.23 0.83 -13.25
CA GLN A 21 -4.90 1.29 -12.03
C GLN A 21 -5.26 2.78 -12.10
N PHE A 22 -4.27 3.63 -12.42
CA PHE A 22 -4.48 5.07 -12.50
C PHE A 22 -5.58 5.43 -13.51
N VAL A 23 -5.53 4.85 -14.71
CA VAL A 23 -6.56 5.01 -15.75
C VAL A 23 -7.94 4.57 -15.25
N THR A 24 -7.98 3.44 -14.53
CA THR A 24 -9.23 2.92 -13.97
C THR A 24 -9.84 3.88 -12.95
N LEU A 25 -9.03 4.39 -12.03
CA LEU A 25 -9.46 5.36 -11.02
C LEU A 25 -9.96 6.66 -11.66
N ASP A 26 -9.25 7.17 -12.66
CA ASP A 26 -9.64 8.40 -13.36
C ASP A 26 -10.96 8.23 -14.14
N LEU A 27 -11.16 7.09 -14.81
CA LEU A 27 -12.43 6.78 -15.47
C LEU A 27 -13.57 6.64 -14.45
N ILE A 28 -13.34 5.99 -13.31
CA ILE A 28 -14.36 5.85 -12.26
C ILE A 28 -14.72 7.23 -11.69
N ARG A 29 -13.73 8.10 -11.50
CA ARG A 29 -13.96 9.48 -11.05
C ARG A 29 -14.80 10.29 -12.05
N LYS A 30 -14.54 10.15 -13.36
CA LYS A 30 -15.23 10.89 -14.42
C LYS A 30 -16.65 10.38 -14.71
N HIS A 31 -16.86 9.07 -14.65
CA HIS A 31 -18.06 8.43 -15.17
C HIS A 31 -18.87 7.67 -14.10
N GLY A 32 -18.30 7.46 -12.91
CA GLY A 32 -18.86 6.58 -11.88
C GLY A 32 -18.60 5.10 -12.19
N LEU A 33 -18.39 4.29 -11.15
CA LEU A 33 -18.03 2.86 -11.28
C LEU A 33 -18.99 2.07 -12.18
N ALA A 34 -20.29 2.35 -12.11
CA ALA A 34 -21.32 1.64 -12.87
C ALA A 34 -21.15 1.79 -14.40
N ASN A 35 -20.65 2.94 -14.86
CA ASN A 35 -20.55 3.28 -16.28
C ASN A 35 -19.18 2.92 -16.89
N VAL A 36 -18.22 2.47 -16.07
CA VAL A 36 -16.89 2.06 -16.53
C VAL A 36 -16.89 0.56 -16.87
N SER A 37 -16.29 0.20 -18.00
CA SER A 37 -16.08 -1.19 -18.44
C SER A 37 -14.60 -1.52 -18.64
N SER A 38 -14.26 -2.80 -18.67
CA SER A 38 -12.89 -3.27 -18.99
C SER A 38 -12.41 -2.82 -20.37
N GLU A 39 -13.33 -2.65 -21.31
CA GLU A 39 -13.11 -2.20 -22.67
C GLU A 39 -12.72 -0.73 -22.70
N MET A 40 -13.44 0.12 -21.94
CA MET A 40 -13.10 1.53 -21.80
C MET A 40 -11.73 1.70 -21.16
N ILE A 41 -11.45 0.94 -20.09
CA ILE A 41 -10.14 0.98 -19.41
C ILE A 41 -9.03 0.55 -20.38
N ALA A 42 -9.22 -0.55 -21.10
CA ALA A 42 -8.22 -1.03 -22.04
C ALA A 42 -7.95 -0.02 -23.17
N ALA A 43 -9.01 0.59 -23.73
CA ALA A 43 -8.89 1.62 -24.75
C ALA A 43 -8.13 2.86 -24.24
N GLU A 44 -8.49 3.37 -23.06
CA GLU A 44 -7.85 4.54 -22.46
C GLU A 44 -6.39 4.27 -22.05
N ALA A 45 -6.09 3.08 -21.55
CA ALA A 45 -4.73 2.66 -21.20
C ALA A 45 -3.87 2.26 -22.42
N GLY A 46 -4.41 2.32 -23.64
CA GLY A 46 -3.68 1.97 -24.87
C GLY A 46 -3.29 0.49 -24.97
N ILE A 47 -4.10 -0.41 -24.39
CA ILE A 47 -3.85 -1.86 -24.36
C ILE A 47 -5.04 -2.66 -24.93
N SER A 48 -4.81 -3.93 -25.26
CA SER A 48 -5.92 -4.82 -25.64
C SER A 48 -6.74 -5.26 -24.42
N LYS A 49 -8.02 -5.62 -24.63
CA LYS A 49 -8.86 -6.25 -23.60
C LYS A 49 -8.21 -7.51 -23.03
N ARG A 50 -7.56 -8.33 -23.87
CA ARG A 50 -6.80 -9.51 -23.43
C ARG A 50 -5.64 -9.11 -22.50
N THR A 51 -4.93 -8.03 -22.82
CA THR A 51 -3.86 -7.51 -21.98
C THR A 51 -4.41 -7.07 -20.63
N PHE A 52 -5.53 -6.35 -20.57
CA PHE A 52 -6.17 -5.97 -19.31
C PHE A 52 -6.42 -7.20 -18.41
N PHE A 53 -7.03 -8.26 -18.97
CA PHE A 53 -7.31 -9.49 -18.21
C PHE A 53 -6.07 -10.29 -17.81
N ASN A 54 -4.91 -10.04 -18.44
CA ASN A 54 -3.64 -10.61 -17.96
C ASN A 54 -3.12 -9.93 -16.67
N TYR A 55 -3.64 -8.74 -16.34
CA TYR A 55 -3.29 -7.99 -15.12
C TYR A 55 -4.38 -8.07 -14.05
N TYR A 56 -5.65 -7.91 -14.43
CA TYR A 56 -6.77 -7.79 -13.50
C TYR A 56 -7.96 -8.62 -13.92
N THR A 57 -8.63 -9.21 -12.94
CA THR A 57 -9.82 -10.05 -13.17
C THR A 57 -11.07 -9.24 -13.53
N ASN A 58 -11.17 -8.00 -13.05
CA ASN A 58 -12.26 -7.08 -13.29
C ASN A 58 -11.83 -5.61 -13.02
N LYS A 59 -12.74 -4.66 -13.23
CA LYS A 59 -12.49 -3.22 -13.02
C LYS A 59 -12.29 -2.86 -11.56
N GLU A 60 -12.95 -3.57 -10.64
CA GLU A 60 -12.82 -3.35 -9.19
C GLU A 60 -11.41 -3.73 -8.72
N ALA A 61 -10.86 -4.85 -9.20
CA ALA A 61 -9.49 -5.26 -8.94
C ALA A 61 -8.48 -4.29 -9.58
N ALA A 62 -8.78 -3.77 -10.78
CA ALA A 62 -7.95 -2.75 -11.41
C ALA A 62 -7.96 -1.42 -10.62
N ALA A 63 -9.09 -1.02 -10.04
CA ALA A 63 -9.18 0.17 -9.19
C ALA A 63 -8.33 0.03 -7.91
N VAL A 64 -8.35 -1.17 -7.30
CA VAL A 64 -7.52 -1.48 -6.12
C VAL A 64 -6.02 -1.48 -6.47
N GLY A 65 -5.67 -1.94 -7.67
CA GLY A 65 -4.29 -1.97 -8.14
C GLY A 65 -3.54 -3.26 -7.79
N PRO A 66 -2.24 -3.32 -8.10
CA PRO A 66 -1.46 -4.53 -7.90
C PRO A 66 -1.29 -4.84 -6.41
N ALA A 67 -1.58 -6.09 -6.02
CA ALA A 67 -1.22 -6.60 -4.70
C ALA A 67 0.30 -6.47 -4.55
N SER A 68 0.72 -5.67 -3.57
CA SER A 68 2.11 -5.33 -3.37
C SER A 68 2.52 -5.88 -2.01
N GLY A 69 3.51 -6.77 -2.01
CA GLY A 69 4.14 -7.26 -0.80
C GLY A 69 5.54 -6.70 -0.63
N PHE A 70 6.13 -6.94 0.53
CA PHE A 70 7.52 -6.61 0.80
C PHE A 70 8.47 -7.56 0.07
N GLU A 71 9.62 -7.04 -0.39
CA GLU A 71 10.67 -7.88 -0.96
C GLU A 71 11.28 -8.80 0.11
N GLU A 72 11.67 -10.02 -0.26
CA GLU A 72 12.21 -11.02 0.67
C GLU A 72 13.46 -10.53 1.42
N THR A 73 14.28 -9.71 0.76
CA THR A 73 15.45 -9.06 1.36
C THR A 73 15.06 -8.05 2.44
N ALA A 74 14.03 -7.23 2.19
CA ALA A 74 13.48 -6.29 3.16
C ALA A 74 12.83 -7.04 4.35
N LEU A 75 12.18 -8.19 4.08
CA LEU A 75 11.64 -9.05 5.12
C LEU A 75 12.74 -9.56 6.06
N ALA A 76 13.83 -10.10 5.49
CA ALA A 76 14.96 -10.63 6.24
C ALA A 76 15.68 -9.54 7.05
N ALA A 77 15.86 -8.35 6.47
CA ALA A 77 16.45 -7.21 7.15
C ALA A 77 15.62 -6.75 8.34
N PHE A 78 14.29 -6.62 8.16
CA PHE A 78 13.39 -6.23 9.24
C PHE A 78 13.38 -7.24 10.41
N ALA A 79 13.35 -8.54 10.10
CA ALA A 79 13.35 -9.59 11.12
C ALA A 79 14.66 -9.61 11.93
N ALA A 80 15.80 -9.30 11.30
CA ALA A 80 17.10 -9.25 11.95
C ALA A 80 17.39 -7.92 12.68
N ALA A 81 16.59 -6.88 12.43
CA ALA A 81 16.82 -5.55 12.97
C ALA A 81 16.65 -5.52 14.51
N LYS A 82 17.57 -4.81 15.16
CA LYS A 82 17.59 -4.59 16.62
C LYS A 82 17.36 -3.13 16.99
N GLY A 83 17.02 -2.29 16.01
CA GLY A 83 16.73 -0.87 16.19
C GLY A 83 15.42 -0.63 16.93
N ARG A 84 15.02 0.64 17.01
CA ARG A 84 13.69 1.01 17.49
C ARG A 84 12.66 0.48 16.50
N LEU A 85 11.65 -0.24 17.02
CA LEU A 85 10.63 -0.89 16.18
C LEU A 85 9.92 0.10 15.25
N THR A 86 9.59 1.30 15.75
CA THR A 86 8.92 2.36 14.98
C THR A 86 9.75 2.85 13.80
N ASP A 87 11.06 3.07 14.00
CA ASP A 87 11.97 3.50 12.94
C ASP A 87 12.08 2.43 11.86
N ASP A 88 12.29 1.17 12.25
CA ASP A 88 12.44 0.08 11.29
C ASP A 88 11.14 -0.21 10.52
N ILE A 89 9.97 0.00 11.13
CA ILE A 89 8.68 -0.05 10.44
C ILE A 89 8.60 1.07 9.40
N ALA A 90 8.98 2.29 9.76
CA ALA A 90 8.94 3.42 8.84
C ALA A 90 9.91 3.26 7.67
N ASP A 91 11.09 2.70 7.93
CA ASP A 91 12.07 2.37 6.89
C ASP A 91 11.53 1.31 5.94
N LEU A 92 10.96 0.22 6.47
CA LEU A 92 10.35 -0.84 5.68
C LEU A 92 9.20 -0.31 4.79
N LEU A 93 8.34 0.53 5.34
CA LEU A 93 7.20 1.12 4.60
C LEU A 93 7.66 2.15 3.57
N ARG A 94 8.70 2.94 3.87
CA ARG A 94 9.31 3.85 2.91
C ARG A 94 9.85 3.10 1.71
N ASP A 95 10.58 2.01 1.91
CA ASP A 95 11.14 1.19 0.84
C ASP A 95 10.02 0.56 -0.01
N LEU A 96 8.95 0.09 0.63
CA LEU A 96 7.75 -0.40 -0.04
C LEU A 96 7.08 0.69 -0.91
N LEU A 97 7.09 1.95 -0.48
CA LEU A 97 6.47 3.05 -1.22
C LEU A 97 7.38 3.57 -2.33
N GLN A 98 8.70 3.65 -2.11
CA GLN A 98 9.67 4.08 -3.11
C GLN A 98 9.85 3.07 -4.25
N SER A 99 9.64 1.77 -3.98
CA SER A 99 9.64 0.74 -5.02
C SER A 99 8.41 0.81 -5.94
N ARG A 100 7.36 1.54 -5.54
CA ARG A 100 6.18 1.77 -6.36
C ARG A 100 6.35 3.06 -7.14
N PRO A 101 5.90 3.11 -8.41
CA PRO A 101 5.66 4.38 -9.09
C PRO A 101 4.42 5.09 -8.51
N ALA A 102 4.09 4.87 -7.22
CA ALA A 102 2.90 5.40 -6.56
C ALA A 102 3.00 6.92 -6.51
N GLN A 103 2.41 7.53 -7.52
CA GLN A 103 2.23 8.95 -7.67
C GLN A 103 1.22 9.42 -6.61
N LYS A 104 1.49 10.59 -6.03
CA LYS A 104 0.65 11.29 -5.05
C LYS A 104 -0.81 11.36 -5.54
N GLU A 105 -0.95 11.51 -6.84
CA GLU A 105 -2.17 11.54 -7.64
C GLU A 105 -2.97 10.25 -7.54
N THR A 106 -2.34 9.07 -7.49
CA THR A 106 -3.03 7.79 -7.34
C THR A 106 -3.69 7.69 -5.97
N ILE A 107 -3.02 8.12 -4.90
CA ILE A 107 -3.59 8.12 -3.55
C ILE A 107 -4.79 9.08 -3.49
N ARG A 108 -4.66 10.30 -4.04
CA ARG A 108 -5.79 11.24 -4.16
C ARG A 108 -6.96 10.62 -4.91
N ALA A 109 -6.69 9.97 -6.05
CA ALA A 109 -7.73 9.34 -6.86
C ALA A 109 -8.43 8.20 -6.11
N ILE A 110 -7.70 7.42 -5.30
CA ILE A 110 -8.31 6.39 -4.43
C ILE A 110 -9.25 7.04 -3.42
N ASP A 111 -8.80 8.09 -2.72
CA ASP A 111 -9.63 8.78 -1.72
C ASP A 111 -10.91 9.35 -2.34
N GLU A 112 -10.79 10.04 -3.48
CA GLU A 112 -11.93 10.58 -4.23
C GLU A 112 -12.89 9.49 -4.70
N VAL A 113 -12.36 8.38 -5.23
CA VAL A 113 -13.16 7.24 -5.71
C VAL A 113 -13.90 6.56 -4.55
N LEU A 114 -13.25 6.36 -3.40
CA LEU A 114 -13.88 5.72 -2.24
C LEU A 114 -15.02 6.55 -1.64
N ILE A 115 -14.96 7.88 -1.72
CA ILE A 115 -16.04 8.79 -1.31
C ILE A 115 -17.27 8.61 -2.21
N HIS A 116 -17.09 8.54 -3.53
CA HIS A 116 -18.19 8.50 -4.50
C HIS A 116 -18.65 7.09 -4.88
N SER A 117 -17.83 6.07 -4.62
CA SER A 117 -18.09 4.67 -4.94
C SER A 117 -17.80 3.78 -3.71
N PRO A 118 -18.59 3.90 -2.62
CA PRO A 118 -18.34 3.16 -1.37
C PRO A 118 -18.45 1.64 -1.53
N SER A 119 -19.06 1.15 -2.61
CA SER A 119 -19.06 -0.28 -2.97
C SER A 119 -17.66 -0.86 -3.22
N LEU A 120 -16.65 -0.02 -3.44
CA LEU A 120 -15.24 -0.44 -3.55
C LEU A 120 -14.56 -0.64 -2.19
N LEU A 121 -15.12 -0.12 -1.10
CA LEU A 121 -14.52 -0.24 0.24
C LEU A 121 -14.16 -1.68 0.63
N PRO A 122 -15.00 -2.71 0.40
CA PRO A 122 -14.63 -4.09 0.71
C PRO A 122 -13.41 -4.57 -0.07
N ALA A 123 -13.27 -4.18 -1.34
CA ALA A 123 -12.15 -4.58 -2.19
C ALA A 123 -10.83 -3.94 -1.71
N PHE A 124 -10.86 -2.64 -1.38
CA PHE A 124 -9.71 -1.96 -0.78
C PHE A 124 -9.34 -2.52 0.59
N ARG A 125 -10.33 -2.82 1.44
CA ARG A 125 -10.10 -3.48 2.74
C ARG A 125 -9.44 -4.85 2.59
N ALA A 126 -9.92 -5.66 1.66
CA ALA A 126 -9.31 -6.96 1.39
C ALA A 126 -7.85 -6.83 0.95
N SER A 127 -7.52 -5.81 0.15
CA SER A 127 -6.14 -5.53 -0.23
C SER A 127 -5.27 -5.08 0.96
N MET A 128 -5.81 -4.23 1.85
CA MET A 128 -5.11 -3.82 3.06
C MET A 128 -4.87 -4.99 4.02
N ASN A 129 -5.82 -5.92 4.14
CA ASN A 129 -5.64 -7.11 4.96
C ASN A 129 -4.44 -7.95 4.52
N ILE A 130 -4.17 -8.05 3.22
CA ILE A 130 -2.97 -8.76 2.71
C ILE A 130 -1.69 -8.11 3.25
N ILE A 131 -1.62 -6.77 3.27
CA ILE A 131 -0.46 -6.05 3.80
C ILE A 131 -0.38 -6.21 5.32
N THR A 132 -1.50 -6.13 6.02
CA THR A 132 -1.59 -6.36 7.48
C THR A 132 -1.14 -7.76 7.87
N ASP A 133 -1.53 -8.79 7.11
CA ASP A 133 -1.13 -10.18 7.36
C ASP A 133 0.38 -10.35 7.18
N GLN A 134 0.96 -9.73 6.15
CA GLN A 134 2.42 -9.73 5.95
C GLN A 134 3.15 -8.99 7.08
N MET A 135 2.64 -7.83 7.50
CA MET A 135 3.20 -7.09 8.63
C MET A 135 3.07 -7.86 9.94
N THR A 136 1.98 -8.59 10.13
CA THR A 136 1.77 -9.46 11.30
C THR A 136 2.82 -10.57 11.34
N ALA A 137 3.07 -11.24 10.22
CA ALA A 137 4.10 -12.26 10.11
C ALA A 137 5.50 -11.69 10.40
N LEU A 138 5.81 -10.51 9.87
CA LEU A 138 7.07 -9.80 10.11
C LEU A 138 7.29 -9.43 11.58
N LEU A 139 6.27 -8.83 12.19
CA LEU A 139 6.31 -8.45 13.59
C LEU A 139 6.38 -9.67 14.50
N THR A 140 5.70 -10.76 14.14
CA THR A 140 5.79 -12.02 14.89
C THR A 140 7.18 -12.64 14.79
N ALA A 141 7.80 -12.64 13.60
CA ALA A 141 9.17 -13.11 13.42
C ALA A 141 10.18 -12.32 14.26
N ARG A 142 9.97 -11.00 14.37
CA ARG A 142 10.85 -10.09 15.12
C ARG A 142 10.63 -10.12 16.64
N LEU A 143 9.38 -10.13 17.09
CA LEU A 143 8.99 -10.06 18.50
C LEU A 143 8.94 -11.45 19.17
N GLY A 144 8.91 -12.51 18.37
CA GLY A 144 8.78 -13.90 18.81
C GLY A 144 7.32 -14.39 18.80
N PRO A 145 7.12 -15.72 18.67
CA PRO A 145 5.79 -16.32 18.50
C PRO A 145 4.87 -16.12 19.70
N ALA A 146 5.41 -15.92 20.91
CA ALA A 146 4.61 -15.61 22.09
C ALA A 146 3.84 -14.28 21.98
N GLN A 147 4.30 -13.37 21.10
CA GLN A 147 3.75 -12.03 20.92
C GLN A 147 2.86 -11.91 19.67
N GLU A 148 2.45 -13.01 19.05
CA GLU A 148 1.67 -13.03 17.79
C GLU A 148 0.43 -12.11 17.83
N LYS A 149 -0.36 -12.16 18.91
CA LYS A 149 -1.55 -11.29 19.05
C LYS A 149 -1.18 -9.81 19.14
N THR A 150 -0.10 -9.48 19.84
CA THR A 150 0.42 -8.12 19.95
C THR A 150 0.98 -7.66 18.60
N ALA A 151 1.66 -8.54 17.86
CA ALA A 151 2.15 -8.29 16.51
C ALA A 151 0.99 -8.00 15.54
N ALA A 152 -0.09 -8.78 15.60
CA ALA A 152 -1.28 -8.57 14.79
C ALA A 152 -1.94 -7.21 15.08
N ALA A 153 -2.20 -6.91 16.36
CA ALA A 153 -2.76 -5.62 16.76
C ALA A 153 -1.85 -4.43 16.38
N THR A 154 -0.53 -4.62 16.48
CA THR A 154 0.45 -3.61 16.04
C THR A 154 0.41 -3.41 14.53
N ALA A 155 0.30 -4.49 13.74
CA ALA A 155 0.19 -4.42 12.28
C ALA A 155 -1.08 -3.67 11.85
N GLU A 156 -2.22 -3.96 12.48
CA GLU A 156 -3.48 -3.23 12.23
C GLU A 156 -3.33 -1.74 12.53
N LEU A 157 -2.73 -1.40 13.67
CA LEU A 157 -2.47 -0.01 14.06
C LEU A 157 -1.56 0.70 13.05
N VAL A 158 -0.47 0.06 12.64
CA VAL A 158 0.45 0.57 11.62
C VAL A 158 -0.29 0.83 10.30
N GLY A 159 -1.16 -0.09 9.87
CA GLY A 159 -1.97 0.08 8.66
C GLY A 159 -2.87 1.31 8.73
N ILE A 160 -3.55 1.52 9.86
CA ILE A 160 -4.42 2.70 10.07
C ILE A 160 -3.60 3.99 10.01
N VAL A 161 -2.48 4.05 10.75
CA VAL A 161 -1.62 5.24 10.80
C VAL A 161 -0.96 5.50 9.44
N LEU A 162 -0.61 4.46 8.69
CA LEU A 162 -0.07 4.58 7.34
C LEU A 162 -1.08 5.20 6.37
N ILE A 163 -2.34 4.76 6.40
CA ILE A 163 -3.39 5.37 5.55
C ILE A 163 -3.50 6.87 5.86
N GLN A 164 -3.53 7.25 7.13
CA GLN A 164 -3.57 8.67 7.53
C GLN A 164 -2.34 9.44 7.04
N ALA A 165 -1.14 8.87 7.19
CA ALA A 165 0.11 9.47 6.72
C ALA A 165 0.11 9.66 5.20
N LEU A 166 -0.37 8.68 4.44
CA LEU A 166 -0.48 8.73 2.99
C LEU A 166 -1.53 9.74 2.53
N GLN A 167 -2.64 9.87 3.23
CA GLN A 167 -3.67 10.86 2.93
C GLN A 167 -3.17 12.29 3.17
N LEU A 168 -2.47 12.53 4.28
CA LEU A 168 -1.82 13.81 4.58
C LEU A 168 -0.78 14.14 3.50
N TRP A 169 0.10 13.20 3.20
CA TRP A 169 1.08 13.34 2.13
C TRP A 169 0.39 13.68 0.82
N ALA A 170 -0.61 12.88 0.43
CA ALA A 170 -1.32 13.04 -0.81
C ALA A 170 -1.95 14.44 -0.92
N HIS A 171 -2.58 14.97 0.13
CA HIS A 171 -3.33 16.24 0.03
C HIS A 171 -2.52 17.52 0.29
N ASP A 172 -1.23 17.41 0.64
CA ASP A 172 -0.35 18.57 0.84
C ASP A 172 0.77 18.55 -0.21
N ASP A 173 0.69 19.42 -1.23
CA ASP A 173 1.70 19.52 -2.30
C ASP A 173 3.13 19.77 -1.81
N GLY A 174 3.32 20.44 -0.67
CA GLY A 174 4.63 20.72 -0.08
C GLY A 174 5.21 19.57 0.74
N MET A 175 4.39 18.60 1.14
CA MET A 175 4.80 17.48 1.99
C MET A 175 5.58 16.43 1.21
N LYS A 176 6.74 16.04 1.75
CA LYS A 176 7.55 14.95 1.23
C LYS A 176 7.14 13.62 1.86
N LEU A 177 7.51 12.50 1.22
CA LEU A 177 7.23 11.18 1.76
C LEU A 177 7.90 10.97 3.13
N GLU A 178 9.08 11.53 3.33
CA GLU A 178 9.82 11.49 4.60
C GLU A 178 9.04 12.18 5.73
N ASP A 179 8.28 13.23 5.42
CA ASP A 179 7.46 13.91 6.42
C ASP A 179 6.28 13.03 6.85
N ALA A 180 5.74 12.23 5.94
CA ALA A 180 4.67 11.28 6.24
C ALA A 180 5.18 10.10 7.05
N MET A 181 6.40 9.61 6.76
CA MET A 181 7.04 8.57 7.59
C MET A 181 7.36 9.10 8.99
N ARG A 182 7.74 10.38 9.11
CA ARG A 182 7.92 11.05 10.41
C ARG A 182 6.60 11.20 11.17
N PHE A 183 5.51 11.51 10.48
CA PHE A 183 4.17 11.51 11.08
C PHE A 183 3.81 10.11 11.59
N LEU A 184 4.03 9.07 10.79
CA LEU A 184 3.74 7.67 11.16
C LEU A 184 4.49 7.26 12.43
N THR A 185 5.81 7.48 12.47
CA THR A 185 6.62 7.16 13.66
C THR A 185 6.15 7.93 14.89
N GLY A 186 5.94 9.24 14.77
CA GLY A 186 5.47 10.08 15.87
C GLY A 186 4.10 9.67 16.41
N GLN A 187 3.16 9.27 15.54
CA GLN A 187 1.85 8.78 15.97
C GLN A 187 1.94 7.45 16.73
N LEU A 188 2.73 6.50 16.23
CA LEU A 188 2.93 5.22 16.91
C LEU A 188 3.59 5.40 18.28
N GLU A 189 4.59 6.28 18.38
CA GLU A 189 5.24 6.61 19.65
C GLU A 189 4.29 7.31 20.64
N ALA A 190 3.48 8.25 20.16
CA ALA A 190 2.48 8.93 20.99
C ALA A 190 1.45 7.95 21.57
N ILE A 191 0.95 7.02 20.74
CA ILE A 191 0.01 5.97 21.18
C ILE A 191 0.67 5.04 22.19
N GLY A 192 1.91 4.60 21.92
CA GLY A 192 2.68 3.79 22.88
C GLY A 192 2.86 4.50 24.23
N GLY A 193 3.15 5.80 24.22
CA GLY A 193 3.28 6.62 25.43
C GLY A 193 1.98 6.76 26.22
N LEU A 194 0.82 6.83 25.55
CA LEU A 194 -0.50 6.87 26.21
C LEU A 194 -0.87 5.55 26.89
N LEU A 195 -0.41 4.42 26.35
CA LEU A 195 -0.70 3.08 26.86
C LEU A 195 0.33 2.60 27.90
N ALA A 196 1.49 3.23 27.98
CA ALA A 196 2.50 2.91 28.97
C ALA A 196 1.97 3.16 30.39
N PRO A 197 2.25 2.26 31.36
CA PRO A 197 1.86 2.48 32.75
C PRO A 197 2.49 3.77 33.25
N LYS A 198 1.69 4.62 33.91
CA LYS A 198 2.21 5.80 34.61
C LYS A 198 3.12 5.30 35.75
N ALA A 199 4.30 5.90 35.84
CA ALA A 199 5.24 5.68 36.93
C ALA A 199 4.62 6.05 38.29
#